data_AF-A0A8T0I3I4-F1
#
_entry.id   AF-A0A8T0I3I4-F1
#
_cell.length_a   1.000
_cell.length_b   1.000
_cell.length_c   1.000
_cell.angle_alpha   90.00
_cell.angle_beta   90.00
_cell.angle_gamma   90.00
#
_symmetry.space_group_name_H-M   'P 1'
#
loop_
_entity.id
_entity.type
_entity.pdbx_description
1 polymer ?
#
loop_
_entity_poly.entity_id
_entity_poly.type
_entity_poly.pdbx_seq_one_letter_code
_entity_poly.pdbx_strand_id
1 'polypeptide(L)'
;MSTQHGLLCQCCRFCVQMVYDSCTSRRFVVRSDGSLCCPGITIICEIAQGLVVEVSELTFKLEKSAQRRKKVTMAGAVGPMSCRIRVALYQLGMVVALHFSSTQAHAKSVRVGGDLGWTNVNPATGRTPDYAGWAASQTLAPNDTLEFHFKPGAHILFQVESQAALDACNFTSGVPIFDHNSSSPVNVTLNSSGVNYLGCGGKTGSGIINCQLGQKFAVFVHDSVPTTAPTTAPTAASPVTRNNNNNSTVIAVVICFVLVVVGGMVGFFCFKQRGANRRPSLRRRASNSNLQEVISSIAQGHGSVTVFSLKELEKATENFGDHLVLGLGGFGTVYKGTLRNGMVHVAIKMSNHASKTGKKQLLNEIAILSKTSHPNLVKLYGCCIETELPILVYEYIPNGNLFEHLHRLRFGVNLNWTKRLQIANETAEALAYLHGVAQPPIYHRDVKSGNILLDNTFSVKVADFGISRLTNPDKTHVSTAVQGTPGYLDPEYFHSYHLTDKSDVYSFGVVLLELITSQKPLDYSRGEEHSLAAYALPFIREGNLEEIIDPQLKESMEEFQEDLPIIHRVAQVAVDCLAEKRKDRPTMRAVAENIRYIKGLVSRNVSEHENAWTAQLE
;
A
#
# COMPACT_ATOMS: atom_id res chain seq x y z
N MET A 1 -3.17 -5.75 33.84
CA MET A 1 -3.94 -5.98 32.59
C MET A 1 -4.12 -4.67 31.83
N SER A 2 -3.17 -4.29 30.97
CA SER A 2 -3.35 -3.22 29.97
C SER A 2 -2.06 -3.06 29.14
N THR A 3 -2.10 -3.40 27.84
CA THR A 3 -1.14 -2.93 26.81
C THR A 3 -1.59 -3.35 25.40
N GLN A 4 -1.96 -4.62 25.18
CA GLN A 4 -2.37 -5.10 23.85
C GLN A 4 -3.76 -4.65 23.37
N HIS A 5 -4.52 -3.90 24.16
CA HIS A 5 -5.74 -3.21 23.68
C HIS A 5 -5.45 -1.85 23.00
N GLY A 6 -4.18 -1.46 22.81
CA GLY A 6 -3.79 -0.20 22.17
C GLY A 6 -4.05 -0.14 20.66
N LEU A 7 -3.33 -0.94 19.87
CA LEU A 7 -3.30 -0.78 18.40
C LEU A 7 -4.64 -1.08 17.71
N LEU A 8 -5.34 -2.15 18.11
CA LEU A 8 -6.66 -2.46 17.54
C LEU A 8 -7.72 -1.40 17.89
N CYS A 9 -7.50 -0.62 18.95
CA CYS A 9 -8.41 0.41 19.41
C CYS A 9 -8.19 1.75 18.68
N GLN A 10 -6.99 2.09 18.19
CA GLN A 10 -6.76 3.37 17.51
C GLN A 10 -7.35 3.43 16.10
N CYS A 11 -7.13 2.44 15.23
CA CYS A 11 -7.78 2.43 13.90
C CYS A 11 -9.31 2.36 14.03
N CYS A 12 -9.83 1.55 14.96
CA CYS A 12 -11.26 1.51 15.25
C CYS A 12 -11.79 2.82 15.85
N ARG A 13 -11.05 3.51 16.74
CA ARG A 13 -11.43 4.83 17.26
C ARG A 13 -11.45 5.89 16.16
N PHE A 14 -10.47 5.94 15.28
CA PHE A 14 -10.47 6.87 14.15
C PHE A 14 -11.67 6.63 13.22
N CYS A 15 -11.97 5.37 12.88
CA CYS A 15 -13.15 5.04 12.07
C CYS A 15 -14.47 5.37 12.79
N VAL A 16 -14.58 5.10 14.09
CA VAL A 16 -15.77 5.42 14.89
C VAL A 16 -15.95 6.95 15.07
N GLN A 17 -14.86 7.70 15.20
CA GLN A 17 -14.89 9.16 15.29
C GLN A 17 -15.28 9.79 13.93
N MET A 18 -14.70 9.33 12.81
CA MET A 18 -15.13 9.70 11.45
C MET A 18 -16.63 9.48 11.21
N VAL A 19 -17.17 8.36 11.69
CA VAL A 19 -18.61 8.04 11.60
C VAL A 19 -19.43 8.99 12.47
N TYR A 20 -18.98 9.26 13.70
CA TYR A 20 -19.66 10.15 14.64
C TYR A 20 -19.79 11.56 14.07
N ASP A 21 -18.69 12.12 13.57
CA ASP A 21 -18.63 13.48 13.02
C ASP A 21 -19.34 13.58 11.64
N SER A 22 -19.39 12.48 10.88
CA SER A 22 -20.25 12.39 9.69
C SER A 22 -21.75 12.36 10.06
N CYS A 23 -22.12 11.72 11.17
CA CYS A 23 -23.51 11.60 11.61
C CYS A 23 -24.09 12.90 12.18
N THR A 24 -23.29 13.72 12.89
CA THR A 24 -23.77 15.02 13.43
C THR A 24 -24.20 16.01 12.35
N SER A 25 -23.75 15.82 11.10
CA SER A 25 -24.14 16.63 9.93
C SER A 25 -25.45 16.19 9.25
N ARG A 26 -26.07 15.06 9.63
CA ARG A 26 -27.28 14.50 8.99
C ARG A 26 -28.45 14.37 9.97
N ARG A 27 -29.69 14.37 9.45
CA ARG A 27 -30.89 14.12 10.28
C ARG A 27 -30.98 12.63 10.63
N PHE A 28 -30.94 12.33 11.92
CA PHE A 28 -31.18 10.98 12.44
C PHE A 28 -32.65 10.55 12.28
N VAL A 29 -32.86 9.26 12.05
CA VAL A 29 -34.18 8.61 12.12
C VAL A 29 -34.30 7.86 13.44
N VAL A 30 -35.38 8.09 14.18
CA VAL A 30 -35.69 7.38 15.43
C VAL A 30 -36.49 6.11 15.09
N ARG A 31 -35.98 4.93 15.42
CA ARG A 31 -36.71 3.66 15.30
C ARG A 31 -37.66 3.47 16.50
N SER A 32 -38.67 2.61 16.34
CA SER A 32 -39.70 2.34 17.36
C SER A 32 -39.17 1.71 18.65
N ASP A 33 -37.95 1.17 18.64
CA ASP A 33 -37.23 0.66 19.81
C ASP A 33 -36.42 1.72 20.57
N GLY A 34 -36.43 2.98 20.09
CA GLY A 34 -35.67 4.09 20.65
C GLY A 34 -34.22 4.18 20.18
N SER A 35 -33.79 3.38 19.19
CA SER A 35 -32.48 3.52 18.57
C SER A 35 -32.42 4.68 17.55
N LEU A 36 -31.24 5.30 17.44
CA LEU A 36 -30.96 6.35 16.44
C LEU A 36 -30.20 5.72 15.26
N CYS A 37 -30.72 5.95 14.06
CA CYS A 37 -30.16 5.43 12.80
C CYS A 37 -29.78 6.59 11.87
N CYS A 38 -28.61 6.48 11.22
CA CYS A 38 -28.13 7.41 10.20
C CYS A 38 -27.90 6.63 8.89
N PRO A 39 -28.85 6.64 7.94
CA PRO A 39 -28.75 5.85 6.71
C PRO A 39 -27.74 6.44 5.70
N GLY A 40 -27.09 5.57 4.94
CA GLY A 40 -26.25 5.94 3.79
C GLY A 40 -24.82 6.38 4.14
N ILE A 41 -24.15 5.66 5.04
CA ILE A 41 -22.70 5.73 5.26
C ILE A 41 -22.11 4.39 4.83
N THR A 42 -21.19 4.42 3.86
CA THR A 42 -20.38 3.27 3.45
C THR A 42 -18.95 3.57 3.84
N ILE A 43 -18.37 2.75 4.72
CA ILE A 43 -16.95 2.83 5.09
C ILE A 43 -16.22 1.74 4.33
N ILE A 44 -15.10 2.09 3.70
CA ILE A 44 -14.17 1.13 3.11
C ILE A 44 -12.86 1.29 3.87
N CYS A 45 -12.53 0.30 4.71
CA CYS A 45 -11.21 0.19 5.32
C CYS A 45 -10.40 -0.85 4.55
N GLU A 46 -9.31 -0.43 3.91
CA GLU A 46 -8.24 -1.35 3.53
C GLU A 46 -7.34 -1.58 4.74
N ILE A 47 -7.38 -2.79 5.29
CA ILE A 47 -6.35 -3.29 6.21
C ILE A 47 -5.27 -3.97 5.35
N ALA A 48 -4.00 -3.87 5.73
CA ALA A 48 -2.82 -4.30 4.98
C ALA A 48 -2.71 -5.82 4.63
N GLN A 49 -3.80 -6.58 4.74
CA GLN A 49 -3.95 -7.97 4.30
C GLN A 49 -5.07 -8.17 3.25
N GLY A 50 -5.57 -7.07 2.64
CA GLY A 50 -6.50 -7.15 1.51
C GLY A 50 -7.95 -7.53 1.86
N LEU A 51 -8.33 -7.39 3.13
CA LEU A 51 -9.72 -7.58 3.56
C LEU A 51 -10.50 -6.25 3.40
N VAL A 52 -11.51 -6.24 2.54
CA VAL A 52 -12.47 -5.13 2.42
C VAL A 52 -13.67 -5.43 3.32
N VAL A 53 -13.92 -4.58 4.32
CA VAL A 53 -15.11 -4.67 5.18
C VAL A 53 -16.11 -3.61 4.78
N GLU A 54 -17.25 -4.01 4.22
CA GLU A 54 -18.36 -3.12 3.89
C GLU A 54 -19.36 -3.07 5.06
N VAL A 55 -19.45 -1.91 5.73
CA VAL A 55 -20.40 -1.68 6.83
C VAL A 55 -21.66 -1.02 6.28
N SER A 56 -22.80 -1.73 6.34
CA SER A 56 -24.06 -1.32 5.70
C SER A 56 -25.05 -0.57 6.62
N GLU A 57 -25.00 -0.79 7.93
CA GLU A 57 -25.74 0.00 8.94
C GLU A 57 -24.88 0.24 10.19
N LEU A 58 -25.07 1.40 10.82
CA LEU A 58 -24.63 1.71 12.18
C LEU A 58 -25.84 2.15 13.02
N THR A 59 -25.96 1.59 14.23
CA THR A 59 -27.05 1.89 15.18
C THR A 59 -26.48 2.22 16.54
N PHE A 60 -26.93 3.35 17.10
CA PHE A 60 -26.56 3.79 18.44
C PHE A 60 -27.71 3.52 19.43
N LYS A 61 -27.35 3.05 20.63
CA LYS A 61 -28.31 2.76 21.71
C LYS A 61 -28.00 3.65 22.90
N LEU A 62 -28.92 4.56 23.21
CA LEU A 62 -28.81 5.43 24.39
C LEU A 62 -29.13 4.62 25.65
N GLU A 63 -28.16 4.49 26.56
CA GLU A 63 -28.42 3.97 27.90
C GLU A 63 -29.17 5.01 28.73
N LYS A 64 -30.32 4.60 29.29
CA LYS A 64 -31.14 5.45 30.15
C LYS A 64 -30.54 5.52 31.55
N SER A 65 -29.75 6.56 31.84
CA SER A 65 -29.67 7.05 33.22
C SER A 65 -30.98 7.77 33.56
N ALA A 66 -31.53 7.49 34.73
CA ALA A 66 -32.90 7.86 35.06
C ALA A 66 -33.00 9.30 35.58
N GLN A 67 -33.62 10.21 34.80
CA GLN A 67 -34.38 11.34 35.36
C GLN A 67 -35.44 11.88 34.39
N ARG A 68 -36.33 12.74 34.92
CA ARG A 68 -37.71 12.93 34.43
C ARG A 68 -37.83 13.75 33.14
N ARG A 69 -38.93 13.50 32.42
CA ARG A 69 -39.46 14.26 31.27
C ARG A 69 -39.23 15.77 31.36
N LYS A 70 -38.43 16.32 30.43
CA LYS A 70 -38.56 17.67 29.84
C LYS A 70 -37.78 17.71 28.52
N LYS A 71 -38.13 18.64 27.61
CA LYS A 71 -37.41 18.85 26.34
C LYS A 71 -35.93 19.07 26.61
N VAL A 72 -35.05 18.33 25.93
CA VAL A 72 -33.61 18.58 25.94
C VAL A 72 -33.20 19.11 24.57
N THR A 73 -32.90 20.40 24.52
CA THR A 73 -32.08 21.01 23.47
C THR A 73 -30.62 20.75 23.86
N MET A 74 -29.81 20.13 22.99
CA MET A 74 -28.40 19.84 23.32
C MET A 74 -27.42 20.69 22.53
N ALA A 75 -27.08 21.84 23.12
CA ALA A 75 -25.69 22.28 23.17
C ALA A 75 -25.16 21.89 24.56
N GLY A 76 -24.12 21.06 24.62
CA GLY A 76 -23.58 20.53 25.88
C GLY A 76 -22.99 19.13 25.72
N ALA A 77 -21.98 18.79 26.52
CA ALA A 77 -21.23 17.55 26.40
C ALA A 77 -22.07 16.29 26.71
N VAL A 78 -21.78 15.20 26.00
CA VAL A 78 -22.35 13.85 26.20
C VAL A 78 -21.22 12.89 26.56
N GLY A 79 -21.45 12.01 27.53
CA GLY A 79 -20.47 11.01 27.99
C GLY A 79 -20.20 9.88 26.98
N PRO A 80 -19.28 8.95 27.32
CA PRO A 80 -18.77 7.95 26.37
C PRO A 80 -19.85 6.96 25.92
N MET A 81 -20.16 6.94 24.63
CA MET A 81 -21.06 5.95 24.01
C MET A 81 -20.30 4.67 23.62
N SER A 82 -20.93 3.52 23.85
CA SER A 82 -20.41 2.21 23.43
C SER A 82 -20.89 1.83 22.03
N CYS A 83 -19.97 1.45 21.14
CA CYS A 83 -20.28 0.98 19.79
C CYS A 83 -20.20 -0.56 19.72
N ARG A 84 -21.24 -1.21 19.18
CA ARG A 84 -21.23 -2.66 18.87
C ARG A 84 -21.63 -2.88 17.42
N ILE A 85 -20.71 -3.44 16.63
CA ILE A 85 -20.95 -3.84 15.24
C ILE A 85 -21.64 -5.21 15.26
N ARG A 86 -22.75 -5.35 14.52
CA ARG A 86 -23.40 -6.65 14.24
C ARG A 86 -23.36 -6.89 12.73
N VAL A 87 -22.66 -7.94 12.32
CA VAL A 87 -22.74 -8.46 10.95
C VAL A 87 -23.95 -9.41 10.88
N ALA A 88 -24.87 -9.17 9.95
CA ALA A 88 -26.05 -9.99 9.75
C ALA A 88 -25.87 -10.93 8.54
N LEU A 89 -25.87 -12.23 8.77
CA LEU A 89 -25.91 -13.27 7.73
C LEU A 89 -27.34 -13.83 7.65
N TYR A 90 -27.97 -13.74 6.48
CA TYR A 90 -29.32 -14.25 6.25
C TYR A 90 -29.31 -15.73 5.82
N GLN A 91 -29.59 -16.60 6.80
CA GLN A 91 -30.47 -17.79 6.74
C GLN A 91 -30.53 -18.66 5.46
N LEU A 92 -30.13 -19.94 5.57
CA LEU A 92 -30.91 -21.18 5.31
C LEU A 92 -29.95 -22.39 5.44
N GLY A 93 -30.24 -23.52 6.08
CA GLY A 93 -31.38 -23.92 6.92
C GLY A 93 -31.25 -25.38 7.40
N MET A 94 -32.01 -25.75 8.44
CA MET A 94 -32.25 -27.12 8.98
C MET A 94 -31.09 -27.86 9.69
N VAL A 95 -31.48 -28.60 10.74
CA VAL A 95 -30.67 -29.37 11.71
C VAL A 95 -31.12 -30.85 11.65
N VAL A 96 -30.46 -31.74 12.40
CA VAL A 96 -30.78 -33.16 12.75
C VAL A 96 -29.98 -34.18 11.91
N ALA A 97 -29.23 -35.14 12.49
CA ALA A 97 -28.80 -35.34 13.88
C ALA A 97 -27.63 -36.35 14.01
N LEU A 98 -26.90 -36.24 15.13
CA LEU A 98 -26.27 -37.29 15.96
C LEU A 98 -25.51 -38.46 15.26
N HIS A 99 -24.25 -38.73 15.61
CA HIS A 99 -23.86 -39.08 16.99
C HIS A 99 -22.45 -38.63 17.36
N PHE A 100 -22.31 -38.07 18.56
CA PHE A 100 -21.01 -37.96 19.23
C PHE A 100 -20.62 -39.32 19.79
N SER A 101 -19.41 -39.77 19.47
CA SER A 101 -18.65 -40.67 20.34
C SER A 101 -17.35 -39.96 20.73
N SER A 102 -16.99 -40.10 22.00
CA SER A 102 -15.81 -39.51 22.63
C SER A 102 -14.54 -39.75 21.82
N THR A 103 -13.79 -38.68 21.52
CA THR A 103 -12.34 -38.75 21.35
C THR A 103 -11.66 -37.60 22.06
N GLN A 104 -10.51 -37.90 22.66
CA GLN A 104 -9.59 -36.92 23.21
C GLN A 104 -9.16 -35.96 22.09
N ALA A 105 -8.81 -34.72 22.44
CA ALA A 105 -8.11 -33.84 21.51
C ALA A 105 -6.76 -34.50 21.16
N HIS A 106 -6.69 -35.12 19.98
CA HIS A 106 -5.47 -35.76 19.52
C HIS A 106 -4.41 -34.68 19.28
N ALA A 107 -3.34 -34.72 20.07
CA ALA A 107 -2.11 -33.99 19.80
C ALA A 107 -1.69 -34.22 18.34
N LYS A 108 -1.52 -33.14 17.57
CA LYS A 108 -1.13 -33.24 16.16
C LYS A 108 0.36 -32.97 16.00
N SER A 109 0.96 -33.69 15.06
CA SER A 109 2.33 -33.45 14.61
C SER A 109 2.32 -32.56 13.38
N VAL A 110 3.18 -31.54 13.34
CA VAL A 110 3.21 -30.49 12.32
C VAL A 110 4.62 -30.33 11.78
N ARG A 111 4.83 -30.66 10.50
CA ARG A 111 6.13 -30.48 9.83
C ARG A 111 6.45 -29.00 9.63
N VAL A 112 7.56 -28.55 10.20
CA VAL A 112 8.03 -27.17 10.10
C VAL A 112 8.53 -26.89 8.68
N GLY A 113 7.96 -25.85 8.04
CA GLY A 113 8.23 -25.52 6.63
C GLY A 113 7.42 -26.33 5.60
N GLY A 114 6.53 -27.23 6.04
CA GLY A 114 5.76 -28.09 5.13
C GLY A 114 6.65 -29.00 4.28
N ASP A 115 6.31 -29.21 3.01
CA ASP A 115 7.04 -30.11 2.10
C ASP A 115 8.49 -29.67 1.80
N LEU A 116 8.82 -28.39 2.00
CA LEU A 116 10.18 -27.89 1.87
C LEU A 116 11.07 -28.30 3.06
N GLY A 117 10.49 -28.60 4.23
CA GLY A 117 11.23 -28.94 5.45
C GLY A 117 11.92 -27.75 6.11
N TRP A 118 12.77 -28.03 7.10
CA TRP A 118 13.51 -27.02 7.87
C TRP A 118 14.88 -26.75 7.23
N THR A 119 15.33 -25.50 7.26
CA THR A 119 16.59 -24.97 6.65
C THR A 119 16.85 -25.19 5.15
N ASN A 120 15.97 -25.87 4.39
CA ASN A 120 16.14 -26.03 2.94
C ASN A 120 15.78 -24.75 2.15
N VAL A 121 16.63 -24.37 1.20
CA VAL A 121 16.34 -23.34 0.20
C VAL A 121 15.46 -23.92 -0.90
N ASN A 122 14.45 -23.18 -1.36
CA ASN A 122 13.59 -23.63 -2.46
C ASN A 122 14.40 -23.70 -3.78
N PRO A 123 14.61 -24.89 -4.37
CA PRO A 123 15.50 -25.06 -5.53
C PRO A 123 14.97 -24.42 -6.81
N ALA A 124 13.66 -24.12 -6.90
CA ALA A 124 13.06 -23.48 -8.07
C ALA A 124 13.12 -21.93 -8.01
N THR A 125 13.38 -21.33 -6.84
CA THR A 125 13.40 -19.87 -6.67
C THR A 125 14.69 -19.33 -6.05
N GLY A 126 15.55 -20.19 -5.52
CA GLY A 126 16.77 -19.80 -4.81
C GLY A 126 16.53 -19.07 -3.48
N ARG A 127 15.28 -19.04 -2.99
CA ARG A 127 14.87 -18.28 -1.79
C ARG A 127 14.61 -19.22 -0.61
N THR A 128 14.87 -18.74 0.60
CA THR A 128 14.50 -19.42 1.84
C THR A 128 12.98 -19.38 2.06
N PRO A 129 12.38 -20.38 2.75
CA PRO A 129 10.97 -20.35 3.08
C PRO A 129 10.62 -19.21 4.05
N ASP A 130 9.45 -18.60 3.87
CA ASP A 130 8.89 -17.65 4.82
C ASP A 130 8.31 -18.39 6.02
N TYR A 131 9.16 -18.66 7.03
CA TYR A 131 8.73 -19.29 8.26
C TYR A 131 7.86 -18.40 9.14
N ALA A 132 7.85 -17.08 8.95
CA ALA A 132 6.96 -16.18 9.70
C ALA A 132 5.52 -16.28 9.16
N GLY A 133 5.34 -16.20 7.83
CA GLY A 133 4.07 -16.48 7.17
C GLY A 133 3.58 -17.90 7.39
N TRP A 134 4.48 -18.90 7.35
CA TRP A 134 4.14 -20.28 7.70
C TRP A 134 3.67 -20.40 9.16
N ALA A 135 4.39 -19.83 10.13
CA ALA A 135 4.04 -19.90 11.55
C ALA A 135 2.70 -19.21 11.85
N ALA A 136 2.45 -18.04 11.23
CA ALA A 136 1.18 -17.33 11.34
C ALA A 136 -0.01 -18.09 10.74
N SER A 137 0.23 -19.08 9.87
CA SER A 137 -0.81 -19.98 9.33
C SER A 137 -1.08 -21.21 10.20
N GLN A 138 -0.26 -21.49 11.22
CA GLN A 138 -0.47 -22.61 12.13
C GLN A 138 -1.31 -22.20 13.35
N THR A 139 -2.34 -22.99 13.66
CA THR A 139 -3.05 -22.91 14.95
C THR A 139 -2.57 -24.05 15.84
N LEU A 140 -1.77 -23.77 16.87
CA LEU A 140 -1.15 -24.79 17.73
C LEU A 140 -1.77 -24.79 19.14
N ALA A 141 -1.88 -25.96 19.75
CA ALA A 141 -2.38 -26.17 21.10
C ALA A 141 -1.33 -26.90 21.97
N PRO A 142 -1.43 -26.84 23.32
CA PRO A 142 -0.53 -27.60 24.19
C PRO A 142 -0.58 -29.10 23.89
N ASN A 143 0.58 -29.74 23.91
CA ASN A 143 0.89 -31.11 23.49
C ASN A 143 0.99 -31.35 21.97
N ASP A 144 0.77 -30.34 21.10
CA ASP A 144 1.13 -30.46 19.67
C ASP A 144 2.66 -30.60 19.51
N THR A 145 3.08 -31.32 18.47
CA THR A 145 4.50 -31.58 18.17
C THR A 145 4.92 -30.91 16.87
N LEU A 146 6.09 -30.26 16.87
CA LEU A 146 6.73 -29.70 15.69
C LEU A 146 7.82 -30.64 15.16
N GLU A 147 7.73 -31.06 13.90
CA GLU A 147 8.71 -31.96 13.25
C GLU A 147 9.72 -31.17 12.40
N PHE A 148 10.98 -31.20 12.80
CA PHE A 148 12.08 -30.53 12.13
C PHE A 148 12.89 -31.53 11.29
N HIS A 149 12.84 -31.36 9.97
CA HIS A 149 13.62 -32.17 9.02
C HIS A 149 14.85 -31.40 8.54
N PHE A 150 16.04 -31.74 9.04
CA PHE A 150 17.34 -31.19 8.63
C PHE A 150 18.43 -32.26 8.71
N LYS A 151 19.60 -32.04 8.09
CA LYS A 151 20.72 -33.00 8.10
C LYS A 151 21.37 -33.08 9.51
N PRO A 152 21.47 -34.27 10.12
CA PRO A 152 22.17 -34.46 11.40
C PRO A 152 23.61 -33.91 11.39
N GLY A 153 24.07 -33.42 12.54
CA GLY A 153 25.44 -32.91 12.75
C GLY A 153 25.73 -31.49 12.24
N ALA A 154 24.91 -30.91 11.36
CA ALA A 154 25.15 -29.55 10.81
C ALA A 154 24.63 -28.41 11.71
N HIS A 155 23.69 -28.71 12.61
CA HIS A 155 22.78 -27.73 13.21
C HIS A 155 22.36 -28.12 14.63
N ILE A 156 22.24 -27.13 15.52
CA ILE A 156 21.69 -27.25 16.87
C ILE A 156 20.41 -26.40 16.95
N LEU A 157 19.36 -26.94 17.58
CA LEU A 157 18.08 -26.25 17.79
C LEU A 157 18.01 -25.67 19.21
N PHE A 158 17.64 -24.40 19.33
CA PHE A 158 17.53 -23.66 20.58
C PHE A 158 16.11 -23.11 20.77
N GLN A 159 15.65 -23.09 22.02
CA GLN A 159 14.56 -22.25 22.48
C GLN A 159 15.14 -21.03 23.19
N VAL A 160 14.63 -19.83 22.89
CA VAL A 160 15.03 -18.58 23.57
C VAL A 160 13.85 -17.95 24.29
N GLU A 161 14.12 -17.27 25.40
CA GLU A 161 13.07 -16.78 26.30
C GLU A 161 12.41 -15.47 25.85
N SER A 162 12.99 -14.76 24.87
CA SER A 162 12.47 -13.47 24.40
C SER A 162 12.67 -13.22 22.90
N GLN A 163 11.77 -12.42 22.33
CA GLN A 163 11.87 -11.90 20.97
C GLN A 163 13.19 -11.15 20.74
N ALA A 164 13.67 -10.38 21.72
CA ALA A 164 14.94 -9.64 21.62
C ALA A 164 16.15 -10.58 21.48
N ALA A 165 16.17 -11.71 22.19
CA ALA A 165 17.21 -12.73 22.03
C ALA A 165 17.13 -13.44 20.66
N LEU A 166 15.91 -13.70 20.17
CA LEU A 166 15.67 -14.24 18.83
C LEU A 166 16.16 -13.26 17.74
N ASP A 167 15.85 -11.98 17.87
CA ASP A 167 16.24 -10.94 16.91
C ASP A 167 17.75 -10.71 16.90
N ALA A 168 18.38 -10.64 18.07
CA ALA A 168 19.83 -10.53 18.24
C ALA A 168 20.60 -11.84 17.94
N CYS A 169 19.93 -12.95 17.60
CA CYS A 169 20.56 -14.27 17.39
C CYS A 169 21.38 -14.77 18.60
N ASN A 170 21.00 -14.36 19.82
CA ASN A 170 21.74 -14.65 21.04
C ASN A 170 21.34 -16.00 21.65
N PHE A 171 22.01 -17.07 21.23
CA PHE A 171 21.72 -18.44 21.67
C PHE A 171 22.51 -18.92 22.90
N THR A 172 23.47 -18.15 23.42
CA THR A 172 24.25 -18.57 24.62
C THR A 172 23.42 -18.56 25.91
N SER A 173 22.29 -17.84 25.93
CA SER A 173 21.27 -17.91 26.98
C SER A 173 20.02 -18.69 26.56
N GLY A 174 20.06 -19.43 25.45
CA GLY A 174 18.96 -20.28 24.99
C GLY A 174 19.07 -21.70 25.56
N VAL A 175 17.94 -22.37 25.75
CA VAL A 175 17.91 -23.79 26.11
C VAL A 175 18.15 -24.61 24.84
N PRO A 176 19.24 -25.39 24.73
CA PRO A 176 19.43 -26.31 23.60
C PRO A 176 18.42 -27.45 23.72
N ILE A 177 17.60 -27.64 22.70
CA ILE A 177 16.56 -28.67 22.70
C ILE A 177 17.12 -30.01 22.21
N PHE A 178 18.14 -29.99 21.35
CA PHE A 178 18.76 -31.17 20.73
C PHE A 178 20.24 -30.98 20.47
N ASP A 179 20.98 -32.09 20.31
CA ASP A 179 22.42 -32.09 20.05
C ASP A 179 22.80 -32.70 18.67
N HIS A 180 24.10 -32.61 18.37
CA HIS A 180 24.72 -33.07 17.13
C HIS A 180 24.51 -34.57 16.76
N ASN A 181 24.07 -35.42 17.68
CA ASN A 181 23.86 -36.86 17.45
C ASN A 181 22.40 -37.23 17.11
N SER A 182 21.50 -36.23 17.04
CA SER A 182 20.08 -36.46 16.79
C SER A 182 19.80 -36.87 15.34
N SER A 183 19.01 -37.92 15.13
CA SER A 183 18.51 -38.31 13.80
C SER A 183 17.31 -37.46 13.37
N SER A 184 17.08 -37.36 12.06
CA SER A 184 15.95 -36.62 11.49
C SER A 184 14.72 -37.54 11.30
N PRO A 185 13.48 -37.09 11.59
CA PRO A 185 13.11 -35.76 12.10
C PRO A 185 13.35 -35.58 13.61
N VAL A 186 13.59 -34.33 13.97
CA VAL A 186 13.75 -33.87 15.35
C VAL A 186 12.41 -33.28 15.82
N ASN A 187 11.85 -33.79 16.92
CA ASN A 187 10.46 -33.51 17.31
C ASN A 187 10.37 -32.70 18.61
N VAL A 188 9.73 -31.52 18.57
CA VAL A 188 9.53 -30.64 19.76
C VAL A 188 8.06 -30.65 20.18
N THR A 189 7.73 -31.17 21.35
CA THR A 189 6.38 -31.07 21.92
C THR A 189 6.19 -29.75 22.67
N LEU A 190 5.09 -29.06 22.39
CA LEU A 190 4.77 -27.74 22.91
C LEU A 190 4.01 -27.85 24.24
N ASN A 191 4.74 -27.79 25.36
CA ASN A 191 4.19 -28.14 26.67
C ASN A 191 3.33 -27.04 27.35
N SER A 192 3.43 -25.78 26.91
CA SER A 192 2.69 -24.65 27.48
C SER A 192 2.18 -23.68 26.42
N SER A 193 1.09 -22.98 26.73
CA SER A 193 0.57 -21.88 25.93
C SER A 193 1.50 -20.65 25.92
N GLY A 194 1.28 -19.76 24.96
CA GLY A 194 2.09 -18.55 24.74
C GLY A 194 3.03 -18.62 23.53
N VAL A 195 3.92 -17.64 23.43
CA VAL A 195 4.88 -17.53 22.32
C VAL A 195 6.10 -18.43 22.59
N ASN A 196 6.40 -19.32 21.66
CA ASN A 196 7.61 -20.14 21.68
C ASN A 196 8.57 -19.65 20.59
N TYR A 197 9.70 -19.07 20.98
CA TYR A 197 10.74 -18.56 20.09
C TYR A 197 11.78 -19.64 19.82
N LEU A 198 11.94 -20.02 18.55
CA LEU A 198 12.73 -21.17 18.12
C LEU A 198 13.76 -20.74 17.07
N GLY A 199 15.01 -21.15 17.27
CA GLY A 199 16.13 -20.75 16.42
C GLY A 199 17.17 -21.84 16.26
N CYS A 200 17.98 -21.74 15.21
CA CYS A 200 19.00 -22.72 14.86
C CYS A 200 20.37 -22.06 14.68
N GLY A 201 21.43 -22.71 15.17
CA GLY A 201 22.81 -22.24 15.07
C GLY A 201 23.81 -23.35 14.77
N GLY A 202 25.01 -22.97 14.31
CA GLY A 202 26.14 -23.88 14.05
C GLY A 202 27.26 -23.72 15.08
N LYS A 203 27.97 -24.80 15.40
CA LYS A 203 29.09 -24.83 16.37
C LYS A 203 30.44 -24.79 15.65
N THR A 204 31.30 -23.86 16.03
CA THR A 204 32.73 -23.86 15.67
C THR A 204 33.59 -23.95 16.93
N GLY A 205 34.90 -24.19 16.78
CA GLY A 205 35.83 -24.39 17.90
C GLY A 205 35.97 -23.21 18.85
N SER A 206 35.48 -22.02 18.47
CA SER A 206 35.53 -20.78 19.26
C SER A 206 34.16 -20.17 19.58
N GLY A 207 33.04 -20.78 19.17
CA GLY A 207 31.70 -20.27 19.49
C GLY A 207 30.57 -20.70 18.55
N ILE A 208 29.36 -20.18 18.85
CA ILE A 208 28.17 -20.29 18.00
C ILE A 208 28.20 -19.16 16.96
N ILE A 209 27.97 -19.48 15.68
CA ILE A 209 27.95 -18.48 14.59
C ILE A 209 26.50 -18.02 14.30
N ASN A 210 26.37 -16.71 14.00
CA ASN A 210 25.15 -15.95 13.67
C ASN A 210 24.09 -16.73 12.87
N CYS A 211 22.79 -16.58 13.21
CA CYS A 211 21.72 -17.12 12.37
C CYS A 211 21.58 -16.38 11.03
N GLN A 212 21.21 -17.13 9.99
CA GLN A 212 20.80 -16.62 8.69
C GLN A 212 19.28 -16.37 8.63
N LEU A 213 18.81 -15.61 7.63
CA LEU A 213 17.37 -15.44 7.38
C LEU A 213 16.71 -16.79 7.09
N GLY A 214 15.67 -17.12 7.87
CA GLY A 214 14.94 -18.39 7.79
C GLY A 214 15.44 -19.48 8.75
N GLN A 215 16.39 -19.19 9.65
CA GLN A 215 16.82 -20.11 10.72
C GLN A 215 16.22 -19.76 12.09
N LYS A 216 15.22 -18.86 12.13
CA LYS A 216 14.53 -18.42 13.35
C LYS A 216 13.07 -18.06 13.08
N PHE A 217 12.18 -18.37 14.03
CA PHE A 217 10.75 -18.09 13.97
C PHE A 217 10.12 -18.12 15.36
N ALA A 218 8.88 -17.67 15.47
CA ALA A 218 8.07 -17.76 16.68
C ALA A 218 6.71 -18.37 16.34
N VAL A 219 6.20 -19.25 17.21
CA VAL A 219 4.83 -19.79 17.12
C VAL A 219 4.03 -19.42 18.36
N PHE A 220 2.73 -19.20 18.19
CA PHE A 220 1.80 -18.98 19.30
C PHE A 220 1.00 -20.25 19.60
N VAL A 221 0.97 -20.63 20.87
CA VAL A 221 0.23 -21.81 21.36
C VAL A 221 -0.98 -21.30 22.16
N HIS A 222 -2.19 -21.66 21.73
CA HIS A 222 -3.42 -21.15 22.31
C HIS A 222 -3.90 -21.98 23.50
N ASP A 223 -4.36 -21.32 24.57
CA ASP A 223 -5.15 -21.97 25.61
C ASP A 223 -6.49 -22.49 25.06
N SER A 224 -7.01 -23.59 25.63
CA SER A 224 -8.21 -24.27 25.15
C SER A 224 -9.49 -23.43 25.31
N VAL A 225 -10.41 -23.60 24.35
CA VAL A 225 -11.54 -22.67 24.10
C VAL A 225 -12.64 -22.73 25.17
N PRO A 226 -13.26 -21.60 25.60
CA PRO A 226 -14.28 -21.59 26.66
C PRO A 226 -15.69 -22.04 26.22
N THR A 227 -16.39 -22.73 27.11
CA THR A 227 -17.75 -23.27 26.94
C THR A 227 -18.82 -22.39 27.60
N THR A 228 -20.02 -22.26 27.01
CA THR A 228 -21.23 -21.79 27.72
C THR A 228 -22.47 -22.62 27.34
N ALA A 229 -23.26 -23.02 28.35
CA ALA A 229 -24.42 -23.91 28.23
C ALA A 229 -25.77 -23.16 28.23
N PRO A 230 -26.91 -23.86 28.05
CA PRO A 230 -27.83 -23.94 29.20
C PRO A 230 -28.56 -25.29 29.40
N THR A 231 -29.32 -25.34 30.50
CA THR A 231 -29.80 -26.49 31.28
C THR A 231 -31.22 -27.00 30.91
N THR A 232 -31.49 -28.31 30.96
CA THR A 232 -32.53 -28.99 31.82
C THR A 232 -32.74 -30.48 31.44
N ALA A 233 -33.18 -31.29 32.42
CA ALA A 233 -33.31 -32.78 32.39
C ALA A 233 -34.80 -33.20 32.44
N PRO A 234 -35.22 -34.48 32.66
CA PRO A 234 -34.53 -35.80 32.68
C PRO A 234 -35.16 -36.80 31.63
N THR A 235 -34.88 -38.13 31.51
CA THR A 235 -35.14 -39.23 32.49
C THR A 235 -34.69 -40.62 31.97
N ALA A 236 -34.30 -41.51 32.90
CA ALA A 236 -34.38 -43.00 32.89
C ALA A 236 -33.48 -43.93 32.01
N ALA A 237 -32.76 -44.79 32.75
CA ALA A 237 -32.60 -46.26 32.59
C ALA A 237 -31.52 -46.90 31.68
N SER A 238 -30.62 -47.62 32.36
CA SER A 238 -29.52 -48.51 31.94
C SER A 238 -30.00 -49.94 31.54
N PRO A 239 -29.14 -50.98 31.30
CA PRO A 239 -27.71 -51.03 30.85
C PRO A 239 -27.37 -52.15 29.78
N VAL A 240 -26.07 -52.32 29.44
CA VAL A 240 -25.39 -53.48 28.75
C VAL A 240 -25.72 -53.66 27.22
N THR A 241 -24.99 -54.34 26.29
CA THR A 241 -23.77 -55.21 26.28
C THR A 241 -23.01 -55.26 24.92
N ARG A 242 -21.66 -55.39 24.98
CA ARG A 242 -20.72 -56.06 24.01
C ARG A 242 -20.41 -55.49 22.61
N ASN A 243 -19.35 -56.07 22.02
CA ASN A 243 -18.45 -55.56 20.97
C ASN A 243 -18.41 -56.51 19.73
N ASN A 244 -18.22 -55.99 18.51
CA ASN A 244 -17.22 -56.44 17.50
C ASN A 244 -17.51 -56.01 16.03
N ASN A 245 -16.50 -55.37 15.43
CA ASN A 245 -15.97 -55.44 14.05
C ASN A 245 -16.90 -55.41 12.81
N ASN A 246 -16.73 -54.36 11.99
CA ASN A 246 -17.08 -54.32 10.55
C ASN A 246 -16.16 -53.35 9.78
N ASN A 247 -14.89 -53.72 9.56
CA ASN A 247 -13.89 -52.77 9.04
C ASN A 247 -13.83 -52.67 7.49
N SER A 248 -14.32 -53.68 6.76
CA SER A 248 -14.13 -53.75 5.29
C SER A 248 -15.00 -52.75 4.51
N THR A 249 -16.27 -52.60 4.89
CA THR A 249 -17.21 -51.66 4.26
C THR A 249 -16.82 -50.20 4.49
N VAL A 250 -16.22 -49.88 5.66
CA VAL A 250 -15.72 -48.54 5.97
C VAL A 250 -14.62 -48.11 5.01
N ILE A 251 -13.67 -49.02 4.70
CA ILE A 251 -12.54 -48.73 3.81
C ILE A 251 -13.02 -48.35 2.40
N ALA A 252 -14.00 -49.07 1.84
CA ALA A 252 -14.53 -48.79 0.51
C ALA A 252 -15.20 -47.40 0.40
N VAL A 253 -15.95 -46.99 1.43
CA VAL A 253 -16.61 -45.67 1.49
C VAL A 253 -15.58 -44.55 1.62
N VAL A 254 -14.55 -44.74 2.46
CA VAL A 254 -13.45 -43.77 2.62
C VAL A 254 -12.69 -43.55 1.32
N ILE A 255 -12.38 -44.61 0.57
CA ILE A 255 -11.68 -44.50 -0.73
C ILE A 255 -12.52 -43.71 -1.75
N CYS A 256 -13.83 -43.99 -1.87
CA CYS A 256 -14.70 -43.23 -2.77
C CYS A 256 -14.79 -41.75 -2.37
N PHE A 257 -14.89 -41.45 -1.08
CA PHE A 257 -14.94 -40.07 -0.59
C PHE A 257 -13.65 -39.30 -0.88
N VAL A 258 -12.48 -39.90 -0.64
CA VAL A 258 -11.18 -39.29 -0.94
C VAL A 258 -11.04 -38.98 -2.43
N LEU A 259 -11.44 -39.89 -3.33
CA LEU A 259 -11.37 -39.66 -4.78
C LEU A 259 -12.25 -38.49 -5.23
N VAL A 260 -13.46 -38.34 -4.68
CA VAL A 260 -14.34 -37.21 -4.99
C VAL A 260 -13.77 -35.88 -4.47
N VAL A 261 -13.24 -35.85 -3.24
CA VAL A 261 -12.63 -34.64 -2.66
C VAL A 261 -11.37 -34.23 -3.43
N VAL A 262 -10.48 -35.17 -3.76
CA VAL A 262 -9.27 -34.89 -4.55
C VAL A 262 -9.64 -34.42 -5.96
N GLY A 263 -10.59 -35.08 -6.63
CA GLY A 263 -11.09 -34.62 -7.94
C GLY A 263 -11.67 -33.21 -7.90
N GLY A 264 -12.43 -32.88 -6.86
CA GLY A 264 -12.96 -31.53 -6.61
C GLY A 264 -11.87 -30.48 -6.37
N MET A 265 -10.87 -30.80 -5.54
CA MET A 265 -9.73 -29.90 -5.27
C MET A 265 -8.88 -29.65 -6.52
N VAL A 266 -8.58 -30.69 -7.31
CA VAL A 266 -7.86 -30.55 -8.59
C VAL A 266 -8.69 -29.72 -9.57
N GLY A 267 -9.98 -29.98 -9.70
CA GLY A 267 -10.89 -29.18 -10.53
C GLY A 267 -10.91 -27.69 -10.13
N PHE A 268 -10.99 -27.41 -8.83
CA PHE A 268 -10.95 -26.05 -8.29
C PHE A 268 -9.59 -25.38 -8.52
N PHE A 269 -8.48 -26.09 -8.34
CA PHE A 269 -7.13 -25.55 -8.56
C PHE A 269 -6.87 -25.24 -10.04
N CYS A 270 -7.27 -26.15 -10.94
CA CYS A 270 -7.25 -25.91 -12.39
C CYS A 270 -8.16 -24.74 -12.81
N PHE A 271 -9.33 -24.58 -12.16
CA PHE A 271 -10.21 -23.42 -12.38
C PHE A 271 -9.56 -22.11 -11.92
N LYS A 272 -8.92 -22.11 -10.74
CA LYS A 272 -8.26 -20.92 -10.16
C LYS A 272 -7.00 -20.52 -10.94
N GLN A 273 -6.19 -21.48 -11.39
CA GLN A 273 -5.06 -21.23 -12.31
C GLN A 273 -5.54 -20.69 -13.68
N ARG A 274 -6.65 -21.22 -14.23
CA ARG A 274 -7.30 -20.65 -15.42
C ARG A 274 -7.86 -19.24 -15.20
N GLY A 275 -8.09 -18.82 -13.96
CA GLY A 275 -8.47 -17.45 -13.60
C GLY A 275 -7.26 -16.51 -13.51
N ALA A 276 -6.19 -16.93 -12.84
CA ALA A 276 -4.99 -16.12 -12.62
C ALA A 276 -4.12 -15.96 -13.88
N ASN A 277 -4.06 -16.97 -14.74
CA ASN A 277 -3.26 -16.93 -15.98
C ASN A 277 -4.05 -16.43 -17.20
N ARG A 278 -5.26 -15.88 -16.98
CA ARG A 278 -5.98 -15.13 -18.03
C ARG A 278 -5.38 -13.75 -18.14
N ARG A 279 -4.63 -13.52 -19.22
CA ARG A 279 -4.51 -12.17 -19.82
C ARG A 279 -5.91 -11.53 -19.83
N PRO A 280 -6.07 -10.24 -19.50
CA PRO A 280 -7.34 -9.56 -19.72
C PRO A 280 -7.64 -9.69 -21.22
N SER A 281 -8.59 -10.56 -21.57
CA SER A 281 -8.91 -10.79 -22.97
C SER A 281 -9.42 -9.47 -23.53
N LEU A 282 -8.70 -8.87 -24.48
CA LEU A 282 -9.05 -7.61 -25.12
C LEU A 282 -10.30 -7.83 -25.98
N ARG A 283 -11.45 -7.89 -25.30
CA ARG A 283 -12.75 -8.02 -25.93
C ARG A 283 -13.02 -6.74 -26.69
N ARG A 284 -13.15 -6.89 -28.01
CA ARG A 284 -13.68 -5.83 -28.87
C ARG A 284 -15.08 -5.48 -28.39
N ARG A 285 -15.32 -4.18 -28.22
CA ARG A 285 -16.55 -3.62 -27.68
C ARG A 285 -17.64 -3.64 -28.76
N ALA A 286 -18.88 -3.90 -28.35
CA ALA A 286 -20.04 -3.99 -29.26
C ALA A 286 -20.91 -2.71 -29.32
N SER A 287 -20.54 -1.61 -28.65
CA SER A 287 -21.40 -0.40 -28.53
C SER A 287 -20.66 0.90 -28.79
N ASN A 288 -21.28 1.76 -29.59
CA ASN A 288 -20.75 3.05 -30.07
C ASN A 288 -20.95 4.22 -29.09
N SER A 289 -21.73 4.06 -28.02
CA SER A 289 -22.10 5.20 -27.14
C SER A 289 -20.90 5.90 -26.48
N ASN A 290 -19.83 5.16 -26.21
CA ASN A 290 -18.61 5.71 -25.61
C ASN A 290 -17.76 6.49 -26.62
N LEU A 291 -17.83 6.17 -27.91
CA LEU A 291 -17.12 6.91 -28.96
C LEU A 291 -17.66 8.34 -29.06
N GLN A 292 -18.97 8.53 -28.93
CA GLN A 292 -19.59 9.85 -29.02
C GLN A 292 -19.26 10.72 -27.79
N GLU A 293 -19.18 10.13 -26.59
CA GLU A 293 -18.72 10.81 -25.37
C GLU A 293 -17.24 11.24 -25.48
N VAL A 294 -16.37 10.36 -25.99
CA VAL A 294 -14.95 10.66 -26.23
C VAL A 294 -14.78 11.72 -27.33
N ILE A 295 -15.46 11.60 -28.46
CA ILE A 295 -15.48 12.64 -29.52
C ILE A 295 -15.95 13.97 -28.96
N SER A 296 -17.01 13.99 -28.13
CA SER A 296 -17.49 15.24 -27.52
C SER A 296 -16.47 15.85 -26.55
N SER A 297 -15.69 15.01 -25.85
CA SER A 297 -14.63 15.47 -24.94
C SER A 297 -13.44 16.04 -25.72
N ILE A 298 -13.07 15.41 -26.84
CA ILE A 298 -12.01 15.87 -27.75
C ILE A 298 -12.43 17.17 -28.45
N ALA A 299 -13.68 17.27 -28.91
CA ALA A 299 -14.23 18.47 -29.56
C ALA A 299 -14.39 19.68 -28.62
N GLN A 300 -14.34 19.46 -27.30
CA GLN A 300 -14.29 20.52 -26.28
C GLN A 300 -12.85 20.90 -25.87
N GLY A 301 -11.83 20.22 -26.40
CA GLY A 301 -10.42 20.53 -26.19
C GLY A 301 -9.83 21.31 -27.36
N HIS A 302 -8.67 21.95 -27.14
CA HIS A 302 -7.91 22.62 -28.21
C HIS A 302 -6.84 21.72 -28.85
N GLY A 303 -6.54 20.56 -28.23
CA GLY A 303 -5.55 19.59 -28.71
C GLY A 303 -6.14 18.50 -29.64
N SER A 304 -5.42 18.19 -30.72
CA SER A 304 -5.73 17.08 -31.62
C SER A 304 -5.40 15.71 -31.00
N VAL A 305 -6.34 15.15 -30.22
CA VAL A 305 -6.25 13.79 -29.68
C VAL A 305 -6.57 12.76 -30.79
N THR A 306 -5.62 11.88 -31.10
CA THR A 306 -5.81 10.85 -32.13
C THR A 306 -6.61 9.66 -31.58
N VAL A 307 -7.55 9.12 -32.36
CA VAL A 307 -8.18 7.82 -32.05
C VAL A 307 -7.41 6.72 -32.79
N PHE A 308 -6.71 5.88 -32.04
CA PHE A 308 -5.94 4.75 -32.56
C PHE A 308 -6.80 3.49 -32.61
N SER A 309 -6.59 2.64 -33.62
CA SER A 309 -7.20 1.32 -33.68
C SER A 309 -6.50 0.33 -32.73
N LEU A 310 -7.21 -0.68 -32.22
CA LEU A 310 -6.60 -1.71 -31.39
C LEU A 310 -5.49 -2.44 -32.15
N LYS A 311 -5.73 -2.75 -33.44
CA LYS A 311 -4.77 -3.44 -34.31
C LYS A 311 -3.45 -2.66 -34.47
N GLU A 312 -3.51 -1.34 -34.47
CA GLU A 312 -2.32 -0.49 -34.53
C GLU A 312 -1.53 -0.57 -33.21
N LEU A 313 -2.20 -0.54 -32.06
CA LEU A 313 -1.55 -0.64 -30.75
C LEU A 313 -1.03 -2.06 -30.47
N GLU A 314 -1.75 -3.11 -30.90
CA GLU A 314 -1.28 -4.49 -30.90
C GLU A 314 0.01 -4.63 -31.74
N LYS A 315 0.06 -4.07 -32.96
CA LYS A 315 1.28 -4.04 -33.77
C LYS A 315 2.40 -3.26 -33.09
N ALA A 316 2.09 -2.11 -32.48
CA ALA A 316 3.07 -1.23 -31.86
C ALA A 316 3.71 -1.80 -30.59
N THR A 317 3.04 -2.76 -29.92
CA THR A 317 3.44 -3.37 -28.63
C THR A 317 3.70 -4.87 -28.73
N GLU A 318 3.85 -5.41 -29.94
CA GLU A 318 4.06 -6.85 -30.18
C GLU A 318 3.00 -7.75 -29.50
N ASN A 319 1.74 -7.31 -29.55
CA ASN A 319 0.58 -7.87 -28.84
C ASN A 319 0.68 -7.73 -27.31
N PHE A 320 1.09 -6.54 -26.84
CA PHE A 320 1.29 -6.20 -25.42
C PHE A 320 2.28 -7.15 -24.73
N GLY A 321 3.43 -7.38 -25.38
CA GLY A 321 4.48 -8.29 -24.90
C GLY A 321 5.07 -7.83 -23.56
N ASP A 322 5.26 -8.77 -22.63
CA ASP A 322 5.73 -8.48 -21.27
C ASP A 322 7.12 -7.82 -21.24
N HIS A 323 7.96 -8.10 -22.25
CA HIS A 323 9.28 -7.51 -22.41
C HIS A 323 9.27 -6.00 -22.78
N LEU A 324 8.12 -5.46 -23.16
CA LEU A 324 7.91 -4.03 -23.44
C LEU A 324 7.27 -3.28 -22.26
N VAL A 325 7.02 -3.94 -21.12
CA VAL A 325 6.46 -3.27 -19.93
C VAL A 325 7.45 -2.26 -19.38
N LEU A 326 7.04 -0.99 -19.33
CA LEU A 326 7.77 0.12 -18.74
C LEU A 326 7.45 0.28 -17.25
N GLY A 327 6.27 -0.15 -16.80
CA GLY A 327 5.85 -0.06 -15.41
C GLY A 327 4.48 -0.68 -15.15
N LEU A 328 4.27 -1.07 -13.89
CA LEU A 328 3.02 -1.61 -13.35
C LEU A 328 2.55 -0.68 -12.23
N GLY A 329 1.34 -0.13 -12.34
CA GLY A 329 0.78 0.79 -11.34
C GLY A 329 -0.70 0.55 -11.06
N GLY A 330 -1.22 1.21 -10.02
CA GLY A 330 -2.64 1.09 -9.62
C GLY A 330 -3.64 1.52 -10.71
N PHE A 331 -3.20 2.32 -11.68
CA PHE A 331 -4.02 2.80 -12.80
C PHE A 331 -3.87 1.97 -14.10
N GLY A 332 -2.93 1.02 -14.16
CA GLY A 332 -2.68 0.24 -15.38
C GLY A 332 -1.26 -0.31 -15.52
N THR A 333 -1.07 -1.12 -16.57
CA THR A 333 0.24 -1.47 -17.12
C THR A 333 0.61 -0.47 -18.21
N VAL A 334 1.86 0.00 -18.23
CA VAL A 334 2.38 0.87 -19.28
C VAL A 334 3.35 0.09 -20.15
N TYR A 335 3.11 0.07 -21.46
CA TYR A 335 3.96 -0.58 -22.46
C TYR A 335 4.73 0.45 -23.28
N LYS A 336 5.97 0.14 -23.65
CA LYS A 336 6.68 0.83 -24.72
C LYS A 336 6.07 0.37 -26.05
N GLY A 337 5.67 1.33 -26.86
CA GLY A 337 5.20 1.08 -28.22
C GLY A 337 6.00 1.85 -29.25
N THR A 338 5.94 1.40 -30.50
CA THR A 338 6.51 2.16 -31.63
C THR A 338 5.51 2.26 -32.78
N LEU A 339 5.08 3.49 -33.07
CA LEU A 339 4.14 3.83 -34.15
C LEU A 339 4.89 4.22 -35.43
N ARG A 340 4.13 4.35 -36.54
CA ARG A 340 4.63 4.83 -37.85
C ARG A 340 5.89 4.10 -38.32
N ASN A 341 5.85 2.76 -38.29
CA ASN A 341 6.92 1.85 -38.76
C ASN A 341 8.32 2.13 -38.16
N GLY A 342 8.40 2.55 -36.89
CA GLY A 342 9.68 2.76 -36.19
C GLY A 342 9.93 4.21 -35.77
N MET A 343 9.25 5.17 -36.40
CA MET A 343 9.60 6.60 -36.29
C MET A 343 9.17 7.28 -34.98
N VAL A 344 8.18 6.74 -34.26
CA VAL A 344 7.61 7.41 -33.08
C VAL A 344 7.48 6.43 -31.92
N HIS A 345 8.34 6.57 -30.91
CA HIS A 345 8.21 5.85 -29.66
C HIS A 345 7.10 6.46 -28.79
N VAL A 346 6.29 5.61 -28.17
CA VAL A 346 5.14 5.98 -27.35
C VAL A 346 5.09 5.17 -26.06
N ALA A 347 4.46 5.74 -25.02
CA ALA A 347 4.03 5.00 -23.85
C ALA A 347 2.54 4.70 -23.96
N ILE A 348 2.15 3.43 -23.82
CA ILE A 348 0.78 2.94 -23.99
C ILE A 348 0.27 2.41 -22.65
N LYS A 349 -0.58 3.19 -21.98
CA LYS A 349 -1.18 2.86 -20.66
C LYS A 349 -2.48 2.10 -20.89
N MET A 350 -2.55 0.85 -20.43
CA MET A 350 -3.75 0.02 -20.44
C MET A 350 -4.27 -0.13 -19.01
N SER A 351 -5.51 0.25 -18.73
CA SER A 351 -6.07 0.17 -17.38
C SER A 351 -6.30 -1.28 -16.92
N ASN A 352 -5.95 -1.59 -15.66
CA ASN A 352 -6.05 -2.95 -15.11
C ASN A 352 -7.48 -3.43 -14.81
N HIS A 353 -8.48 -2.53 -14.86
CA HIS A 353 -9.85 -2.84 -14.43
C HIS A 353 -10.90 -2.37 -15.43
N ALA A 354 -11.80 -3.28 -15.83
CA ALA A 354 -13.01 -2.99 -16.60
C ALA A 354 -14.12 -2.38 -15.70
N SER A 355 -13.72 -1.44 -14.82
CA SER A 355 -14.61 -0.82 -13.84
C SER A 355 -15.14 0.53 -14.32
N LYS A 356 -16.26 0.97 -13.74
CA LYS A 356 -16.79 2.33 -13.96
C LYS A 356 -15.78 3.41 -13.58
N THR A 357 -14.85 3.12 -12.66
CA THR A 357 -13.78 4.02 -12.23
C THR A 357 -12.73 4.21 -13.32
N GLY A 358 -12.25 3.13 -13.95
CA GLY A 358 -11.28 3.21 -15.05
C GLY A 358 -11.78 4.03 -16.23
N LYS A 359 -13.06 3.88 -16.62
CA LYS A 359 -13.67 4.72 -17.66
C LYS A 359 -13.71 6.21 -17.26
N LYS A 360 -13.99 6.54 -15.99
CA LYS A 360 -13.97 7.93 -15.52
C LYS A 360 -12.56 8.53 -15.56
N GLN A 361 -11.55 7.76 -15.17
CA GLN A 361 -10.14 8.17 -15.23
C GLN A 361 -9.72 8.46 -16.68
N LEU A 362 -10.03 7.58 -17.64
CA LEU A 362 -9.82 7.82 -19.08
C LEU A 362 -10.38 9.16 -19.54
N LEU A 363 -11.68 9.39 -19.31
CA LEU A 363 -12.37 10.59 -19.77
C LEU A 363 -11.80 11.85 -19.10
N ASN A 364 -11.41 11.74 -17.83
CA ASN A 364 -10.77 12.82 -17.09
C ASN A 364 -9.39 13.16 -17.66
N GLU A 365 -8.53 12.17 -17.94
CA GLU A 365 -7.23 12.39 -18.57
C GLU A 365 -7.37 13.02 -19.96
N ILE A 366 -8.30 12.54 -20.81
CA ILE A 366 -8.55 13.13 -22.12
C ILE A 366 -9.06 14.58 -21.98
N ALA A 367 -10.03 14.84 -21.09
CA ALA A 367 -10.61 16.17 -20.92
C ALA A 367 -9.62 17.20 -20.33
N ILE A 368 -8.63 16.76 -19.56
CA ILE A 368 -7.57 17.60 -19.00
C ILE A 368 -6.43 17.78 -20.02
N LEU A 369 -5.84 16.69 -20.52
CA LEU A 369 -4.66 16.74 -21.39
C LEU A 369 -4.93 17.28 -22.81
N SER A 370 -6.20 17.32 -23.25
CA SER A 370 -6.60 18.04 -24.48
C SER A 370 -6.71 19.56 -24.31
N LYS A 371 -6.58 20.07 -23.07
CA LYS A 371 -6.69 21.49 -22.71
C LYS A 371 -5.40 22.08 -22.12
N THR A 372 -4.43 21.24 -21.78
CA THR A 372 -3.12 21.68 -21.28
C THR A 372 -2.06 21.67 -22.39
N SER A 373 -1.18 22.66 -22.38
CA SER A 373 -0.01 22.71 -23.25
C SER A 373 1.11 23.43 -22.49
N HIS A 374 2.11 22.66 -22.05
CA HIS A 374 3.23 23.14 -21.27
C HIS A 374 4.41 22.17 -21.49
N PRO A 375 5.67 22.65 -21.64
CA PRO A 375 6.82 21.79 -21.92
C PRO A 375 6.98 20.67 -20.89
N ASN A 376 6.78 21.00 -19.59
CA ASN A 376 6.98 20.08 -18.48
C ASN A 376 5.76 19.23 -18.09
N LEU A 377 4.75 19.14 -18.96
CA LEU A 377 3.64 18.19 -18.80
C LEU A 377 3.76 17.07 -19.85
N VAL A 378 3.37 15.86 -19.48
CA VAL A 378 3.34 14.73 -20.42
C VAL A 378 2.30 14.97 -21.52
N LYS A 379 2.72 14.84 -22.78
CA LYS A 379 1.86 15.01 -23.94
C LYS A 379 1.06 13.75 -24.24
N LEU A 380 -0.26 13.88 -24.22
CA LEU A 380 -1.17 12.87 -24.77
C LEU A 380 -1.17 12.93 -26.30
N TYR A 381 -0.92 11.80 -26.97
CA TYR A 381 -1.05 11.67 -28.42
C TYR A 381 -2.43 11.16 -28.84
N GLY A 382 -3.05 10.31 -28.02
CA GLY A 382 -4.33 9.72 -28.38
C GLY A 382 -4.85 8.67 -27.41
N CYS A 383 -5.92 8.00 -27.84
CA CYS A 383 -6.56 6.91 -27.11
C CYS A 383 -7.04 5.81 -28.06
N CYS A 384 -7.21 4.59 -27.56
CA CYS A 384 -7.99 3.54 -28.21
C CYS A 384 -9.17 3.17 -27.30
N ILE A 385 -10.34 3.00 -27.92
CA ILE A 385 -11.62 2.74 -27.25
C ILE A 385 -12.39 1.56 -27.86
N GLU A 386 -11.79 0.85 -28.82
CA GLU A 386 -12.32 -0.38 -29.41
C GLU A 386 -12.42 -1.53 -28.38
N THR A 387 -11.76 -1.37 -27.23
CA THR A 387 -11.65 -2.32 -26.12
C THR A 387 -12.63 -2.01 -24.98
N GLU A 388 -12.94 -3.01 -24.16
CA GLU A 388 -13.67 -2.81 -22.89
C GLU A 388 -12.87 -1.92 -21.90
N LEU A 389 -11.56 -2.14 -21.85
CA LEU A 389 -10.58 -1.36 -21.09
C LEU A 389 -10.14 -0.11 -21.87
N PRO A 390 -10.03 1.06 -21.22
CA PRO A 390 -9.31 2.21 -21.77
C PRO A 390 -7.87 1.89 -22.17
N ILE A 391 -7.42 2.46 -23.29
CA ILE A 391 -6.00 2.54 -23.64
C ILE A 391 -5.65 4.00 -23.98
N LEU A 392 -4.62 4.54 -23.35
CA LEU A 392 -4.10 5.89 -23.59
C LEU A 392 -2.68 5.82 -24.18
N VAL A 393 -2.37 6.74 -25.09
CA VAL A 393 -1.11 6.80 -25.83
C VAL A 393 -0.45 8.16 -25.61
N TYR A 394 0.75 8.16 -25.03
CA TYR A 394 1.51 9.37 -24.68
C TYR A 394 2.86 9.39 -25.40
N GLU A 395 3.55 10.52 -25.34
CA GLU A 395 4.99 10.57 -25.61
C GLU A 395 5.76 9.58 -24.72
N TYR A 396 6.79 8.93 -25.28
CA TYR A 396 7.66 8.04 -24.52
C TYR A 396 8.75 8.85 -23.81
N ILE A 397 8.81 8.73 -22.49
CA ILE A 397 9.81 9.41 -21.65
C ILE A 397 10.89 8.39 -21.21
N PRO A 398 12.13 8.50 -21.71
CA PRO A 398 13.10 7.40 -21.67
C PRO A 398 13.80 7.17 -20.33
N ASN A 399 14.07 8.22 -19.53
CA ASN A 399 14.83 8.08 -18.28
C ASN A 399 13.97 7.67 -17.07
N GLY A 400 12.70 7.28 -17.26
CA GLY A 400 11.83 6.80 -16.18
C GLY A 400 11.33 7.93 -15.26
N ASN A 401 11.10 7.61 -13.98
CA ASN A 401 10.56 8.55 -12.99
C ASN A 401 11.60 8.94 -11.92
N LEU A 402 11.41 10.10 -11.29
CA LEU A 402 12.30 10.67 -10.29
C LEU A 402 12.50 9.76 -9.06
N PHE A 403 11.46 9.03 -8.63
CA PHE A 403 11.53 8.09 -7.50
C PHE A 403 12.62 7.02 -7.72
N GLU A 404 12.70 6.46 -8.93
CA GLU A 404 13.68 5.44 -9.29
C GLU A 404 15.13 5.97 -9.30
N HIS A 405 15.32 7.26 -9.65
CA HIS A 405 16.64 7.91 -9.59
C HIS A 405 17.07 8.17 -8.15
N LEU A 406 16.20 8.80 -7.34
CA LEU A 406 16.52 9.14 -5.94
C LEU A 406 16.77 7.90 -5.09
N HIS A 407 16.03 6.81 -5.31
CA HIS A 407 16.21 5.56 -4.56
C HIS A 407 17.12 4.53 -5.25
N ARG A 408 17.90 4.95 -6.26
CA ARG A 408 18.95 4.14 -6.92
C ARG A 408 18.43 2.79 -7.46
N LEU A 409 17.19 2.78 -7.93
CA LEU A 409 16.51 1.60 -8.49
C LEU A 409 16.85 1.39 -9.98
N ARG A 410 17.49 2.37 -10.62
CA ARG A 410 18.12 2.25 -11.94
C ARG A 410 19.63 2.38 -11.83
N PHE A 411 20.36 1.58 -12.60
CA PHE A 411 21.79 1.79 -12.84
C PHE A 411 21.95 2.96 -13.83
N GLY A 412 22.79 3.94 -13.50
CA GLY A 412 23.01 5.10 -14.38
C GLY A 412 23.53 6.34 -13.68
N VAL A 413 23.13 7.50 -14.20
CA VAL A 413 23.59 8.82 -13.77
C VAL A 413 22.89 9.24 -12.47
N ASN A 414 23.67 9.41 -11.41
CA ASN A 414 23.18 10.00 -10.17
C ASN A 414 22.84 11.48 -10.37
N LEU A 415 21.78 11.97 -9.73
CA LEU A 415 21.35 13.36 -9.83
C LEU A 415 22.16 14.21 -8.84
N ASN A 416 23.09 15.03 -9.35
CA ASN A 416 23.73 16.10 -8.57
C ASN A 416 22.73 17.21 -8.22
N TRP A 417 23.09 18.09 -7.28
CA TRP A 417 22.15 19.10 -6.78
C TRP A 417 21.63 20.04 -7.87
N THR A 418 22.49 20.49 -8.78
CA THR A 418 22.08 21.32 -9.94
C THR A 418 20.92 20.69 -10.73
N LYS A 419 20.99 19.38 -11.03
CA LYS A 419 19.88 18.67 -11.68
C LYS A 419 18.63 18.57 -10.79
N ARG A 420 18.81 18.31 -9.49
CA ARG A 420 17.68 18.25 -8.53
C ARG A 420 16.95 19.60 -8.41
N LEU A 421 17.70 20.71 -8.40
CA LEU A 421 17.17 22.07 -8.39
C LEU A 421 16.48 22.44 -9.71
N GLN A 422 17.00 21.99 -10.85
CA GLN A 422 16.29 22.09 -12.14
C GLN A 422 14.95 21.35 -12.10
N ILE A 423 14.94 20.10 -11.62
CA ILE A 423 13.74 19.27 -11.49
C ILE A 423 12.71 19.90 -10.53
N ALA A 424 13.15 20.47 -9.41
CA ALA A 424 12.30 21.24 -8.51
C ALA A 424 11.65 22.44 -9.21
N ASN A 425 12.44 23.23 -9.94
CA ASN A 425 11.97 24.41 -10.68
C ASN A 425 10.92 24.05 -11.74
N GLU A 426 11.25 23.11 -12.63
CA GLU A 426 10.37 22.72 -13.74
C GLU A 426 9.07 22.05 -13.26
N THR A 427 9.14 21.29 -12.17
CA THR A 427 7.93 20.72 -11.52
C THR A 427 7.07 21.83 -10.92
N ALA A 428 7.67 22.80 -10.22
CA ALA A 428 6.94 23.92 -9.63
C ALA A 428 6.28 24.79 -10.71
N GLU A 429 6.96 25.05 -11.83
CA GLU A 429 6.42 25.77 -12.99
C GLU A 429 5.24 25.03 -13.64
N ALA A 430 5.35 23.71 -13.82
CA ALA A 430 4.26 22.88 -14.33
C ALA A 430 3.00 22.93 -13.45
N LEU A 431 3.16 22.85 -12.12
CA LEU A 431 2.06 22.92 -11.17
C LEU A 431 1.48 24.34 -11.08
N ALA A 432 2.32 25.39 -11.12
CA ALA A 432 1.87 26.78 -11.18
C ALA A 432 1.04 27.06 -12.45
N TYR A 433 1.44 26.48 -13.59
CA TYR A 433 0.65 26.51 -14.83
C TYR A 433 -0.73 25.85 -14.65
N LEU A 434 -0.79 24.64 -14.06
CA LEU A 434 -2.06 23.93 -13.83
C LEU A 434 -3.00 24.70 -12.89
N HIS A 435 -2.47 25.35 -11.86
CA HIS A 435 -3.25 26.08 -10.85
C HIS A 435 -3.70 27.48 -11.31
N GLY A 436 -2.88 28.19 -12.08
CA GLY A 436 -3.08 29.62 -12.36
C GLY A 436 -3.26 30.01 -13.84
N VAL A 437 -2.82 29.18 -14.78
CA VAL A 437 -2.84 29.49 -16.23
C VAL A 437 -3.85 28.63 -16.98
N ALA A 438 -3.98 27.35 -16.63
CA ALA A 438 -5.00 26.48 -17.19
C ALA A 438 -6.41 26.97 -16.85
N GLN A 439 -7.31 26.92 -17.83
CA GLN A 439 -8.70 27.36 -17.66
C GLN A 439 -9.68 26.24 -18.07
N PRO A 440 -10.55 25.77 -17.14
CA PRO A 440 -10.53 26.09 -15.70
C PRO A 440 -9.27 25.54 -14.99
N PRO A 441 -8.95 26.01 -13.78
CA PRO A 441 -7.81 25.50 -13.00
C PRO A 441 -7.89 23.99 -12.75
N ILE A 442 -6.72 23.35 -12.69
CA ILE A 442 -6.56 21.90 -12.55
C ILE A 442 -5.76 21.61 -11.27
N TYR A 443 -6.33 20.83 -10.35
CA TYR A 443 -5.58 20.27 -9.22
C TYR A 443 -5.18 18.83 -9.55
N HIS A 444 -3.89 18.50 -9.39
CA HIS A 444 -3.31 17.22 -9.82
C HIS A 444 -3.75 16.06 -8.93
N ARG A 445 -3.74 16.26 -7.60
CA ARG A 445 -4.12 15.33 -6.52
C ARG A 445 -3.23 14.10 -6.34
N ASP A 446 -2.14 14.00 -7.10
CA ASP A 446 -1.18 12.88 -7.01
C ASP A 446 0.24 13.33 -7.40
N VAL A 447 0.65 14.49 -6.90
CA VAL A 447 2.03 14.97 -7.07
C VAL A 447 2.95 14.07 -6.24
N LYS A 448 3.88 13.39 -6.89
CA LYS A 448 4.86 12.49 -6.28
C LYS A 448 6.04 12.27 -7.22
N SER A 449 7.21 11.92 -6.69
CA SER A 449 8.40 11.62 -7.49
C SER A 449 8.17 10.48 -8.52
N GLY A 450 7.29 9.52 -8.23
CA GLY A 450 6.87 8.49 -9.18
C GLY A 450 6.08 8.99 -10.41
N ASN A 451 5.46 10.17 -10.33
CA ASN A 451 4.71 10.81 -11.42
C ASN A 451 5.49 11.96 -12.11
N ILE A 452 6.73 12.19 -11.70
CA ILE A 452 7.65 13.17 -12.30
C ILE A 452 8.61 12.38 -13.20
N LEU A 453 8.33 12.35 -14.50
CA LEU A 453 9.15 11.63 -15.47
C LEU A 453 10.30 12.51 -15.98
N LEU A 454 11.41 11.89 -16.39
CA LEU A 454 12.61 12.60 -16.87
C LEU A 454 12.90 12.24 -18.33
N ASP A 455 13.01 13.25 -19.20
CA ASP A 455 13.32 13.06 -20.62
C ASP A 455 14.83 12.86 -20.88
N ASN A 456 15.22 12.81 -22.16
CA ASN A 456 16.62 12.64 -22.58
C ASN A 456 17.58 13.68 -21.99
N THR A 457 17.11 14.90 -21.72
CA THR A 457 17.90 16.00 -21.14
C THR A 457 17.76 16.08 -19.62
N PHE A 458 17.09 15.10 -18.99
CA PHE A 458 16.66 15.12 -17.59
C PHE A 458 15.67 16.26 -17.27
N SER A 459 14.99 16.80 -18.28
CA SER A 459 13.90 17.76 -18.10
C SER A 459 12.62 17.05 -17.66
N VAL A 460 11.83 17.74 -16.85
CA VAL A 460 10.64 17.19 -16.17
C VAL A 460 9.47 17.03 -17.12
N LYS A 461 8.72 15.93 -16.93
CA LYS A 461 7.41 15.65 -17.51
C LYS A 461 6.48 15.14 -16.41
N VAL A 462 5.64 16.02 -15.86
CA VAL A 462 4.60 15.63 -14.88
C VAL A 462 3.51 14.81 -15.58
N ALA A 463 3.14 13.68 -14.99
CA ALA A 463 2.28 12.66 -15.56
C ALA A 463 1.20 12.14 -14.60
N ASP A 464 0.30 11.32 -15.13
CA ASP A 464 -0.80 10.62 -14.43
C ASP A 464 -1.94 11.53 -13.90
N PHE A 465 -2.71 12.09 -14.84
CA PHE A 465 -3.85 12.95 -14.56
C PHE A 465 -5.14 12.18 -14.20
N GLY A 466 -5.03 10.86 -13.93
CA GLY A 466 -6.15 9.95 -13.76
C GLY A 466 -7.15 10.37 -12.68
N ILE A 467 -6.67 10.95 -11.59
CA ILE A 467 -7.51 11.44 -10.48
C ILE A 467 -7.59 12.96 -10.37
N SER A 468 -6.94 13.72 -11.26
CA SER A 468 -6.92 15.19 -11.23
C SER A 468 -8.31 15.80 -11.39
N ARG A 469 -8.48 17.08 -11.02
CA ARG A 469 -9.79 17.75 -11.04
C ARG A 469 -9.70 19.12 -11.69
N LEU A 470 -10.54 19.33 -12.71
CA LEU A 470 -10.97 20.67 -13.13
C LEU A 470 -11.81 21.28 -11.98
N THR A 471 -11.54 22.53 -11.62
CA THR A 471 -12.22 23.21 -10.50
C THR A 471 -12.97 24.47 -10.97
N ASN A 472 -13.92 24.98 -10.19
CA ASN A 472 -14.51 26.28 -10.47
C ASN A 472 -13.73 27.34 -9.66
N PRO A 473 -13.13 28.37 -10.30
CA PRO A 473 -12.49 29.50 -9.61
C PRO A 473 -13.35 30.16 -8.52
N ASP A 474 -14.68 30.17 -8.69
CA ASP A 474 -15.62 30.77 -7.74
C ASP A 474 -15.74 30.01 -6.41
N LYS A 475 -15.11 28.83 -6.28
CA LYS A 475 -15.20 27.97 -5.09
C LYS A 475 -13.88 27.94 -4.34
N THR A 476 -13.96 28.23 -3.04
CA THR A 476 -12.81 28.17 -2.12
C THR A 476 -12.23 26.77 -1.90
N HIS A 477 -12.96 25.73 -2.28
CA HIS A 477 -12.56 24.33 -2.17
C HIS A 477 -13.45 23.40 -3.02
N VAL A 478 -13.01 22.16 -3.20
CA VAL A 478 -13.79 21.08 -3.81
C VAL A 478 -14.01 19.98 -2.77
N SER A 479 -15.24 19.82 -2.27
CA SER A 479 -15.61 18.67 -1.43
C SER A 479 -15.60 17.40 -2.27
N THR A 480 -14.72 16.45 -1.96
CA THR A 480 -14.57 15.20 -2.72
C THR A 480 -14.10 14.06 -1.83
N ALA A 481 -14.37 12.83 -2.23
CA ALA A 481 -13.73 11.66 -1.63
C ALA A 481 -12.20 11.81 -1.72
N VAL A 482 -11.52 11.46 -0.62
CA VAL A 482 -10.07 11.51 -0.52
C VAL A 482 -9.44 10.50 -1.48
N GLN A 483 -8.46 10.98 -2.25
CA GLN A 483 -7.65 10.22 -3.20
C GLN A 483 -6.29 10.91 -3.30
N GLY A 484 -5.25 10.10 -3.49
CA GLY A 484 -3.83 10.50 -3.57
C GLY A 484 -2.95 9.35 -3.04
N THR A 485 -1.62 9.50 -3.12
CA THR A 485 -0.67 8.48 -2.65
C THR A 485 -0.29 8.70 -1.17
N PRO A 486 -0.32 7.67 -0.30
CA PRO A 486 0.19 7.76 1.07
C PRO A 486 1.64 8.29 1.16
N GLY A 487 1.95 9.05 2.21
CA GLY A 487 3.22 9.78 2.34
C GLY A 487 3.22 11.17 1.69
N TYR A 488 2.47 11.37 0.60
CA TYR A 488 2.31 12.67 -0.08
C TYR A 488 1.02 13.42 0.28
N LEU A 489 0.06 12.71 0.87
CA LEU A 489 -1.31 13.18 1.02
C LEU A 489 -1.42 14.32 2.04
N ASP A 490 -1.97 15.45 1.61
CA ASP A 490 -2.26 16.61 2.47
C ASP A 490 -3.13 16.22 3.68
N PRO A 491 -2.64 16.41 4.93
CA PRO A 491 -3.37 16.04 6.13
C PRO A 491 -4.65 16.86 6.32
N GLU A 492 -4.69 18.14 5.93
CA GLU A 492 -5.91 18.95 6.10
C GLU A 492 -7.01 18.48 5.13
N TYR A 493 -6.65 18.13 3.89
CA TYR A 493 -7.56 17.52 2.93
C TYR A 493 -8.01 16.12 3.35
N PHE A 494 -7.12 15.28 3.90
CA PHE A 494 -7.48 13.96 4.44
C PHE A 494 -8.54 14.05 5.54
N HIS A 495 -8.37 14.96 6.51
CA HIS A 495 -9.31 15.10 7.62
C HIS A 495 -10.59 15.85 7.24
N SER A 496 -10.51 16.87 6.37
CA SER A 496 -11.63 17.77 6.07
C SER A 496 -12.43 17.41 4.82
N TYR A 497 -11.93 16.52 3.96
CA TYR A 497 -12.49 16.20 2.64
C TYR A 497 -12.57 17.41 1.66
N HIS A 498 -11.93 18.54 2.00
CA HIS A 498 -11.92 19.76 1.21
C HIS A 498 -10.61 19.89 0.44
N LEU A 499 -10.64 19.50 -0.84
CA LEU A 499 -9.50 19.67 -1.74
C LEU A 499 -9.29 21.14 -2.10
N THR A 500 -8.04 21.59 -2.12
CA THR A 500 -7.60 22.91 -2.60
C THR A 500 -6.32 22.80 -3.43
N ASP A 501 -5.90 23.88 -4.08
CA ASP A 501 -4.58 24.03 -4.71
C ASP A 501 -3.45 23.70 -3.71
N LYS A 502 -3.64 24.11 -2.45
CA LYS A 502 -2.72 23.87 -1.33
C LYS A 502 -2.50 22.41 -0.97
N SER A 503 -3.32 21.50 -1.49
CA SER A 503 -3.11 20.06 -1.33
C SER A 503 -2.00 19.55 -2.24
N ASP A 504 -1.92 20.05 -3.48
CA ASP A 504 -0.77 19.77 -4.37
C ASP A 504 0.50 20.47 -3.85
N VAL A 505 0.39 21.66 -3.25
CA VAL A 505 1.53 22.37 -2.60
C VAL A 505 2.17 21.51 -1.52
N TYR A 506 1.36 20.89 -0.64
CA TYR A 506 1.86 19.99 0.40
C TYR A 506 2.57 18.78 -0.21
N SER A 507 1.95 18.12 -1.18
CA SER A 507 2.55 16.97 -1.88
C SER A 507 3.86 17.33 -2.60
N PHE A 508 3.96 18.53 -3.17
CA PHE A 508 5.21 19.05 -3.74
C PHE A 508 6.27 19.34 -2.67
N GLY A 509 5.87 19.83 -1.49
CA GLY A 509 6.77 19.95 -0.33
C GLY A 509 7.43 18.63 0.07
N VAL A 510 6.71 17.51 -0.02
CA VAL A 510 7.30 16.17 0.18
C VAL A 510 8.30 15.83 -0.92
N VAL A 511 8.02 16.15 -2.19
CA VAL A 511 8.97 15.97 -3.31
C VAL A 511 10.25 16.80 -3.11
N LEU A 512 10.16 18.02 -2.56
CA LEU A 512 11.34 18.81 -2.21
C LEU A 512 12.20 18.13 -1.14
N LEU A 513 11.58 17.51 -0.12
CA LEU A 513 12.31 16.70 0.86
C LEU A 513 12.93 15.44 0.25
N GLU A 514 12.25 14.76 -0.67
CA GLU A 514 12.85 13.63 -1.41
C GLU A 514 14.08 14.09 -2.21
N LEU A 515 14.02 15.23 -2.89
CA LEU A 515 15.15 15.79 -3.65
C LEU A 515 16.35 16.13 -2.76
N ILE A 516 16.12 16.61 -1.53
CA ILE A 516 17.19 16.93 -0.57
C ILE A 516 17.79 15.68 0.07
N THR A 517 16.95 14.71 0.46
CA THR A 517 17.33 13.62 1.36
C THR A 517 17.53 12.26 0.67
N SER A 518 16.97 12.07 -0.53
CA SER A 518 16.80 10.77 -1.21
C SER A 518 16.09 9.69 -0.37
N GLN A 519 15.44 10.08 0.74
CA GLN A 519 14.71 9.16 1.61
C GLN A 519 13.28 8.96 1.12
N LYS A 520 12.70 7.79 1.42
CA LYS A 520 11.33 7.45 0.98
C LYS A 520 10.30 8.35 1.69
N PRO A 521 9.23 8.78 0.98
CA PRO A 521 8.10 9.53 1.56
C PRO A 521 7.39 8.84 2.73
N LEU A 522 7.35 7.51 2.67
CA LEU A 522 6.73 6.64 3.67
C LEU A 522 7.66 5.46 3.92
N ASP A 523 8.12 5.32 5.17
CA ASP A 523 9.07 4.27 5.56
C ASP A 523 8.75 3.71 6.95
N TYR A 524 8.18 2.51 6.96
CA TYR A 524 7.83 1.80 8.20
C TYR A 524 9.04 1.34 9.03
N SER A 525 10.26 1.40 8.48
CA SER A 525 11.49 1.08 9.24
C SER A 525 11.98 2.23 10.14
N ARG A 526 11.44 3.44 9.98
CA ARG A 526 11.90 4.67 10.63
C ARG A 526 11.44 4.87 12.09
N GLY A 527 10.96 3.82 12.75
CA GLY A 527 10.33 3.93 14.07
C GLY A 527 8.92 4.54 13.95
N GLU A 528 8.52 5.40 14.90
CA GLU A 528 7.17 5.96 14.96
C GLU A 528 6.88 6.96 13.81
N GLU A 529 7.89 7.69 13.34
CA GLU A 529 7.76 8.71 12.31
C GLU A 529 7.90 8.14 10.89
N HIS A 530 6.86 7.42 10.45
CA HIS A 530 6.83 6.79 9.13
C HIS A 530 6.84 7.81 7.96
N SER A 531 6.43 9.06 8.17
CA SER A 531 6.33 10.08 7.11
C SER A 531 7.63 10.88 6.99
N LEU A 532 8.14 11.05 5.76
CA LEU A 532 9.31 11.88 5.49
C LEU A 532 9.11 13.33 5.95
N ALA A 533 7.91 13.88 5.79
CA ALA A 533 7.61 15.24 6.24
C ALA A 533 7.71 15.36 7.77
N ALA A 534 7.12 14.42 8.51
CA ALA A 534 7.17 14.44 9.97
C ALA A 534 8.60 14.21 10.50
N TYR A 535 9.36 13.31 9.87
CA TYR A 535 10.77 13.05 10.21
C TYR A 535 11.71 14.23 9.89
N ALA A 536 11.60 14.86 8.72
CA ALA A 536 12.60 15.83 8.26
C ALA A 536 12.37 17.26 8.80
N LEU A 537 11.12 17.65 9.06
CA LEU A 537 10.79 19.01 9.50
C LEU A 537 11.48 19.43 10.82
N PRO A 538 11.64 18.57 11.85
CA PRO A 538 12.43 18.89 13.05
C PRO A 538 13.87 19.28 12.73
N PHE A 539 14.62 18.44 12.00
CA PHE A 539 16.02 18.72 11.61
C PHE A 539 16.16 20.06 10.90
N ILE A 540 15.27 20.39 9.96
CA ILE A 540 15.33 21.66 9.23
C ILE A 540 15.07 22.85 10.15
N ARG A 541 14.10 22.74 11.07
CA ARG A 541 13.73 23.81 12.02
C ARG A 541 14.77 24.04 13.12
N GLU A 542 15.49 22.99 13.50
CA GLU A 542 16.54 23.01 14.52
C GLU A 542 17.92 23.41 13.94
N GLY A 543 18.04 23.55 12.61
CA GLY A 543 19.27 23.89 11.92
C GLY A 543 20.12 22.68 11.48
N ASN A 544 19.75 21.47 11.92
CA ASN A 544 20.43 20.20 11.69
C ASN A 544 20.13 19.58 10.30
N LEU A 545 19.82 20.41 9.28
CA LEU A 545 19.48 19.95 7.93
C LEU A 545 20.58 19.05 7.34
N GLU A 546 21.85 19.38 7.60
CA GLU A 546 23.00 18.63 7.11
C GLU A 546 22.94 17.14 7.47
N GLU A 547 22.37 16.76 8.61
CA GLU A 547 22.28 15.35 9.04
C GLU A 547 21.41 14.49 8.10
N ILE A 548 20.45 15.10 7.41
CA ILE A 548 19.46 14.41 6.56
C ILE A 548 19.67 14.60 5.05
N ILE A 549 20.59 15.47 4.62
CA ILE A 549 20.97 15.61 3.21
C ILE A 549 21.51 14.27 2.68
N ASP A 550 21.10 13.89 1.47
CA ASP A 550 21.58 12.67 0.79
C ASP A 550 23.13 12.63 0.82
N PRO A 551 23.76 11.61 1.43
CA PRO A 551 25.22 11.48 1.48
C PRO A 551 25.91 11.58 0.13
N GLN A 552 25.22 11.24 -0.97
CA GLN A 552 25.74 11.39 -2.32
C GLN A 552 26.00 12.84 -2.74
N LEU A 553 25.19 13.79 -2.25
CA LEU A 553 25.42 15.21 -2.49
C LEU A 553 26.65 15.75 -1.75
N LYS A 554 27.28 14.93 -0.89
CA LYS A 554 28.50 15.24 -0.12
C LYS A 554 29.75 14.52 -0.66
N GLU A 555 29.65 13.78 -1.76
CA GLU A 555 30.79 13.05 -2.36
C GLU A 555 31.90 14.00 -2.83
N SER A 556 31.53 15.17 -3.37
CA SER A 556 32.42 16.28 -3.70
C SER A 556 32.26 17.38 -2.64
N MET A 557 33.27 17.55 -1.77
CA MET A 557 33.19 18.51 -0.65
C MET A 557 33.14 19.97 -1.14
N GLU A 558 33.81 20.27 -2.25
CA GLU A 558 33.85 21.61 -2.85
C GLU A 558 32.46 21.98 -3.42
N GLU A 559 31.89 21.14 -4.29
CA GLU A 559 30.52 21.32 -4.80
C GLU A 559 29.49 21.38 -3.67
N PHE A 560 29.60 20.49 -2.67
CA PHE A 560 28.68 20.46 -1.53
C PHE A 560 28.70 21.77 -0.74
N GLN A 561 29.87 22.38 -0.53
CA GLN A 561 29.98 23.62 0.24
C GLN A 561 29.39 24.83 -0.51
N GLU A 562 29.46 24.85 -1.84
CA GLU A 562 28.79 25.84 -2.69
C GLU A 562 27.27 25.63 -2.74
N ASP A 563 26.82 24.37 -2.82
CA ASP A 563 25.42 24.00 -2.91
C ASP A 563 24.67 24.11 -1.57
N LEU A 564 25.34 23.94 -0.43
CA LEU A 564 24.71 23.89 0.90
C LEU A 564 23.82 25.12 1.22
N PRO A 565 24.25 26.38 1.02
CA PRO A 565 23.37 27.55 1.19
C PRO A 565 22.13 27.55 0.29
N ILE A 566 22.20 26.90 -0.87
CA ILE A 566 21.10 26.74 -1.83
C ILE A 566 20.16 25.63 -1.35
N ILE A 567 20.70 24.51 -0.86
CA ILE A 567 19.96 23.41 -0.22
C ILE A 567 19.14 23.93 0.98
N HIS A 568 19.73 24.74 1.86
CA HIS A 568 19.00 25.38 2.97
C HIS A 568 17.83 26.25 2.50
N ARG A 569 17.98 27.01 1.42
CA ARG A 569 16.89 27.83 0.87
C ARG A 569 15.75 26.98 0.29
N VAL A 570 16.06 25.88 -0.39
CA VAL A 570 15.04 24.93 -0.88
C VAL A 570 14.37 24.19 0.28
N ALA A 571 15.11 23.84 1.32
CA ALA A 571 14.56 23.23 2.53
C ALA A 571 13.55 24.17 3.23
N GLN A 572 13.81 25.49 3.28
CA GLN A 572 12.84 26.44 3.80
C GLN A 572 11.56 26.49 2.94
N VAL A 573 11.68 26.48 1.60
CA VAL A 573 10.50 26.39 0.72
C VAL A 573 9.73 25.09 0.97
N ALA A 574 10.39 23.98 1.27
CA ALA A 574 9.74 22.73 1.66
C ALA A 574 8.99 22.86 2.99
N VAL A 575 9.59 23.50 4.02
CA VAL A 575 8.93 23.80 5.30
C VAL A 575 7.66 24.63 5.10
N ASP A 576 7.72 25.67 4.26
CA ASP A 576 6.59 26.54 3.95
C ASP A 576 5.47 25.77 3.21
N CYS A 577 5.83 24.91 2.25
CA CYS A 577 4.90 24.03 1.54
C CYS A 577 4.22 23.01 2.47
N LEU A 578 4.93 22.53 3.49
CA LEU A 578 4.49 21.51 4.43
C LEU A 578 3.82 22.08 5.70
N ALA A 579 3.53 23.38 5.74
CA ALA A 579 2.81 24.00 6.85
C ALA A 579 1.48 23.25 7.13
N GLU A 580 1.23 22.94 8.39
CA GLU A 580 0.09 22.12 8.82
C GLU A 580 -1.25 22.64 8.26
N LYS A 581 -1.45 23.97 8.36
CA LYS A 581 -2.63 24.70 7.90
C LYS A 581 -2.45 25.18 6.46
N ARG A 582 -3.35 24.81 5.56
CA ARG A 582 -3.36 25.19 4.12
C ARG A 582 -3.28 26.69 3.86
N LYS A 583 -3.78 27.52 4.78
CA LYS A 583 -3.76 28.98 4.65
C LYS A 583 -2.36 29.58 4.80
N ASP A 584 -1.48 28.89 5.54
CA ASP A 584 -0.13 29.35 5.85
C ASP A 584 0.88 28.82 4.80
N ARG A 585 0.48 27.84 3.97
CA ARG A 585 1.25 27.37 2.79
C ARG A 585 1.27 28.44 1.68
N PRO A 586 2.33 28.58 0.88
CA PRO A 586 2.37 29.43 -0.31
C PRO A 586 1.43 28.91 -1.43
N THR A 587 1.27 29.67 -2.52
CA THR A 587 0.68 29.17 -3.77
C THR A 587 1.77 28.54 -4.65
N MET A 588 1.44 27.61 -5.55
CA MET A 588 2.46 27.04 -6.46
C MET A 588 3.16 28.09 -7.32
N ARG A 589 2.49 29.20 -7.64
CA ARG A 589 3.12 30.36 -8.30
C ARG A 589 4.25 30.95 -7.44
N ALA A 590 3.98 31.25 -6.17
CA ALA A 590 5.00 31.79 -5.26
C ALA A 590 6.14 30.79 -5.01
N VAL A 591 5.83 29.49 -4.93
CA VAL A 591 6.83 28.41 -4.86
C VAL A 591 7.73 28.39 -6.10
N ALA A 592 7.16 28.46 -7.30
CA ALA A 592 7.92 28.51 -8.55
C ALA A 592 8.77 29.79 -8.66
N GLU A 593 8.23 30.96 -8.28
CA GLU A 593 8.97 32.22 -8.24
C GLU A 593 10.14 32.17 -7.24
N ASN A 594 9.94 31.58 -6.05
CA ASN A 594 10.99 31.37 -5.04
C ASN A 594 12.08 30.41 -5.51
N ILE A 595 11.72 29.24 -6.05
CA ILE A 595 12.69 28.25 -6.53
C ILE A 595 13.47 28.80 -7.74
N ARG A 596 12.81 29.52 -8.65
CA ARG A 596 13.49 30.20 -9.77
C ARG A 596 14.47 31.26 -9.30
N TYR A 597 14.11 32.05 -8.28
CA TYR A 597 15.02 33.00 -7.65
C TYR A 597 16.24 32.29 -7.04
N ILE A 598 16.02 31.22 -6.27
CA ILE A 598 17.08 30.42 -5.64
C ILE A 598 18.02 29.82 -6.72
N LYS A 599 17.48 29.27 -7.80
CA LYS A 599 18.25 28.76 -8.95
C LYS A 599 19.07 29.87 -9.63
N GLY A 600 18.53 31.09 -9.71
CA GLY A 600 19.22 32.26 -10.26
C GLY A 600 20.41 32.75 -9.42
N LEU A 601 20.49 32.41 -8.12
CA LEU A 601 21.65 32.72 -7.28
C LEU A 601 22.88 31.89 -7.71
N VAL A 602 22.68 30.62 -8.04
CA VAL A 602 23.75 29.71 -8.52
C VAL A 602 24.42 30.29 -9.77
N SER A 603 23.62 30.71 -10.76
CA SER A 603 24.14 31.26 -12.01
C SER A 603 24.92 32.58 -11.83
N ARG A 604 24.62 33.37 -10.80
CA ARG A 604 25.35 34.61 -10.50
C ARG A 604 26.72 34.31 -9.90
N ASN A 605 26.78 33.44 -8.89
CA ASN A 605 28.04 33.04 -8.25
C ASN A 605 29.05 32.49 -9.28
N VAL A 606 28.58 31.66 -10.23
CA VAL A 606 29.41 31.15 -11.34
C VAL A 606 29.93 32.30 -12.21
N SER A 607 29.06 33.22 -12.64
CA SER A 607 29.49 34.36 -13.46
C SER A 607 30.44 35.33 -12.74
N GLU A 608 30.28 35.52 -11.42
CA GLU A 608 31.20 36.34 -10.63
C GLU A 608 32.57 35.65 -10.46
N HIS A 609 32.61 34.31 -10.35
CA HIS A 609 33.85 33.55 -10.37
C HIS A 609 34.53 33.62 -11.75
N GLU A 610 33.82 33.35 -12.85
CA GLU A 610 34.40 33.43 -14.20
C GLU A 610 34.98 34.83 -14.48
N ASN A 611 34.25 35.89 -14.11
CA ASN A 611 34.72 37.27 -14.26
C ASN A 611 35.95 37.58 -13.37
N ALA A 612 36.01 37.04 -12.14
CA ALA A 612 37.16 37.20 -11.25
C ALA A 612 38.41 36.44 -11.75
N TRP A 613 38.23 35.24 -12.32
CA TRP A 613 39.30 34.47 -12.96
C TRP A 613 39.83 35.16 -14.21
N THR A 614 38.97 35.73 -15.07
CA THR A 614 39.42 36.51 -16.23
C THR A 614 40.15 37.79 -15.82
N ALA A 615 39.69 38.48 -14.77
CA ALA A 615 40.35 39.68 -14.23
C ALA A 615 41.67 39.41 -13.48
N GLN A 616 42.06 38.13 -13.30
CA GLN A 616 43.38 37.72 -12.81
C GLN A 616 44.32 37.25 -13.94
N LEU A 617 43.82 37.18 -15.18
CA LEU A 617 44.58 36.80 -16.38
C LEU A 617 44.88 38.00 -17.30
N GLU A 618 44.31 39.17 -17.01
CA GLU A 618 44.64 40.49 -17.58
C GLU A 618 45.60 41.28 -16.67
#